data_AF-A0A661UXP5-F1
#
_entry.id   AF-A0A661UXP5-F1
#
_cell.length_a   1.000
_cell.length_b   1.000
_cell.length_c   1.000
_cell.angle_alpha   90.00
_cell.angle_beta   90.00
_cell.angle_gamma   90.00
#
_symmetry.space_group_name_H-M   'P 1'
#
loop_
_entity.id
_entity.type
_entity.pdbx_description
1 polymer ?
#
loop_
_entity_poly.entity_id
_entity_poly.type
_entity_poly.pdbx_seq_one_letter_code
_entity_poly.pdbx_strand_id
1 'polypeptide(L)'
;MKKTIVIFIVSLLVVSSMNADVIRVVTPYLGTINNDMSRTMTHGEQSFDLKFNDDSLFKGLYFQCINTDKYQWNAFVYNSEDL
;
A
#
# COMPACT_ATOMS: atom_id res chain seq x y z
N MET A 1 27.77 -15.84 30.63
CA MET A 1 27.10 -14.59 31.08
C MET A 1 27.82 -13.32 30.61
N LYS A 2 29.06 -13.02 31.03
CA LYS A 2 29.75 -11.77 30.63
C LYS A 2 29.86 -11.56 29.11
N LYS A 3 30.22 -12.60 28.34
CA LYS A 3 30.30 -12.54 26.87
C LYS A 3 28.93 -12.29 26.21
N THR A 4 27.87 -12.88 26.75
CA THR A 4 26.50 -12.72 26.25
C THR A 4 25.98 -11.30 26.45
N ILE A 5 26.29 -10.69 27.60
CA ILE A 5 25.95 -9.30 27.91
C ILE A 5 26.69 -8.34 26.97
N VAL A 6 27.99 -8.58 26.73
CA VAL A 6 28.78 -7.77 25.78
C VAL A 6 28.22 -7.86 24.37
N ILE A 7 27.88 -9.06 23.89
CA ILE A 7 27.26 -9.24 22.57
C ILE A 7 25.94 -8.49 22.50
N PHE A 8 25.08 -8.61 23.51
CA PHE A 8 23.79 -7.91 23.55
C PHE A 8 23.95 -6.37 23.49
N ILE A 9 24.90 -5.83 24.26
CA ILE A 9 25.19 -4.38 24.28
C ILE A 9 25.73 -3.91 22.92
N VAL A 10 26.65 -4.67 22.31
CA VAL A 10 27.19 -4.34 20.98
C VAL A 10 26.10 -4.38 19.92
N SER A 11 25.23 -5.38 19.93
CA SER A 11 24.08 -5.46 19.02
C SER A 11 23.15 -4.26 19.15
N LEU A 12 22.87 -3.82 20.39
CA LEU A 12 21.99 -2.69 20.66
C LEU A 12 22.58 -1.36 20.16
N LEU A 13 23.89 -1.19 20.30
CA LEU A 13 24.62 0.01 19.84
C LEU A 13 24.71 0.08 18.31
N VAL A 14 24.82 -1.05 17.62
CA VAL A 14 24.85 -1.09 16.15
C VAL A 14 23.50 -0.69 15.56
N VAL A 15 22.39 -1.18 16.12
CA VAL A 15 21.03 -0.88 15.61
C VAL A 15 20.65 0.59 15.82
N SER A 16 21.12 1.22 16.91
CA SER A 16 20.80 2.63 17.22
C SER A 16 21.57 3.64 16.35
N SER A 17 22.63 3.21 15.65
CA SER A 17 23.39 4.04 14.70
C SER A 17 22.83 4.03 13.27
N MET A 18 21.87 3.16 12.97
CA MET A 18 21.22 3.10 11.66
C MET A 18 20.10 4.15 11.56
N ASN A 19 20.48 5.43 11.49
CA ASN A 19 19.59 6.48 11.04
C ASN A 19 19.80 6.66 9.54
N ALA A 20 18.74 6.46 8.75
CA ALA A 20 18.77 6.67 7.32
C ALA A 20 18.11 8.02 7.02
N ASP A 21 18.85 8.98 6.45
CA ASP A 21 18.28 10.27 6.02
C ASP A 21 17.20 10.09 4.94
N VAL A 22 17.32 9.00 4.17
CA VAL A 22 16.40 8.63 3.11
C VAL A 22 16.12 7.12 3.14
N ILE A 23 14.86 6.74 3.29
CA ILE A 23 14.38 5.36 3.20
C ILE A 23 13.71 5.18 1.84
N ARG A 24 13.99 4.08 1.13
CA ARG A 24 13.31 3.70 -0.11
C ARG A 24 12.68 2.31 0.03
N VAL A 25 11.42 2.20 -0.32
CA VAL A 25 10.64 0.95 -0.29
C VAL A 25 10.19 0.64 -1.71
N VAL A 26 10.46 -0.59 -2.14
CA VAL A 26 9.94 -1.17 -3.38
C VAL A 26 9.35 -2.52 -3.01
N THR A 27 8.04 -2.66 -3.14
CA THR A 27 7.35 -3.91 -2.78
C THR A 27 6.29 -4.24 -3.81
N PRO A 28 6.11 -5.53 -4.14
CA PRO A 28 4.88 -5.97 -4.80
C PRO A 28 3.68 -5.61 -3.92
N TYR A 29 2.58 -5.25 -4.58
CA TYR A 29 1.29 -5.00 -3.96
C TYR A 29 0.26 -5.93 -4.58
N LEU A 30 -0.56 -6.50 -3.72
CA LEU A 30 -1.69 -7.34 -4.08
C LEU A 30 -2.87 -6.93 -3.21
N GLY A 31 -3.97 -6.55 -3.84
CA GLY A 31 -5.21 -6.20 -3.19
C GLY A 31 -6.40 -6.54 -4.07
N THR A 32 -7.59 -6.21 -3.59
CA THR A 32 -8.85 -6.36 -4.32
C THR A 32 -9.54 -5.00 -4.36
N ILE A 33 -10.05 -4.61 -5.52
CA ILE A 33 -10.94 -3.45 -5.65
C ILE A 33 -12.35 -3.98 -5.78
N ASN A 34 -13.25 -3.48 -4.94
CA ASN A 34 -14.68 -3.70 -5.06
C ASN A 34 -15.32 -2.39 -5.51
N ASN A 35 -16.13 -2.46 -6.57
CA ASN A 35 -16.98 -1.38 -7.01
C ASN A 35 -18.44 -1.81 -6.86
N ASP A 36 -19.09 -1.36 -5.78
CA ASP A 36 -20.52 -1.55 -5.56
C ASP A 36 -21.27 -0.28 -5.96
N MET A 37 -21.98 -0.36 -7.09
CA MET A 37 -22.87 0.69 -7.55
C MET A 37 -24.31 0.18 -7.51
N SER A 38 -25.14 0.81 -6.69
CA SER A 38 -26.59 0.62 -6.69
C SER A 38 -27.28 1.91 -7.09
N ARG A 39 -28.01 1.90 -8.21
CA ARG A 39 -28.77 3.06 -8.71
C ARG A 39 -30.11 2.64 -9.28
N THR A 40 -31.19 3.26 -8.81
CA THR A 40 -32.49 3.16 -9.47
C THR A 40 -32.53 4.15 -10.63
N MET A 41 -32.79 3.66 -11.84
CA MET A 41 -33.06 4.48 -13.01
C MET A 41 -34.54 4.39 -13.37
N THR A 42 -35.13 5.52 -13.74
CA THR A 42 -36.54 5.60 -14.14
C THR A 42 -36.63 6.11 -15.57
N HIS A 43 -37.35 5.38 -16.41
CA HIS A 43 -37.66 5.79 -17.78
C HIS A 43 -39.17 5.65 -18.01
N GLY A 44 -39.87 6.78 -18.17
CA GLY A 44 -41.34 6.80 -18.18
C GLY A 44 -41.91 6.41 -16.81
N GLU A 45 -42.85 5.47 -16.79
CA GLU A 45 -43.45 4.93 -15.55
C GLU A 45 -42.69 3.72 -14.98
N GLN A 46 -41.64 3.25 -15.65
CA GLN A 46 -40.86 2.09 -15.22
C GLN A 46 -39.61 2.52 -14.47
N SER A 47 -39.40 1.93 -13.29
CA SER A 47 -38.16 2.04 -12.52
C SER A 47 -37.46 0.69 -12.50
N PHE A 48 -36.15 0.70 -12.71
CA PHE A 48 -35.30 -0.48 -12.64
C PHE A 48 -34.07 -0.19 -11.77
N ASP A 49 -33.74 -1.15 -10.92
CA ASP A 49 -32.57 -1.11 -10.06
C ASP A 49 -31.36 -1.68 -10.81
N LEU A 50 -30.35 -0.84 -11.05
CA LEU A 50 -29.04 -1.25 -11.50
C LEU A 50 -28.19 -1.55 -10.28
N LYS A 51 -27.75 -2.80 -10.15
CA LYS A 51 -26.75 -3.21 -9.18
C LYS A 51 -25.54 -3.77 -9.94
N PHE A 52 -24.42 -3.08 -9.83
CA PHE A 52 -23.12 -3.58 -10.29
C PHE A 52 -22.31 -3.89 -9.05
N ASN A 53 -21.91 -5.15 -8.92
CA ASN A 53 -20.90 -5.56 -7.97
C ASN A 53 -19.75 -6.14 -8.78
N ASP A 54 -18.72 -5.32 -8.98
CA ASP A 54 -17.54 -5.69 -9.74
C ASP A 54 -16.33 -5.78 -8.80
N ASP A 55 -15.80 -7.00 -8.68
CA ASP A 55 -14.63 -7.32 -7.88
C ASP A 55 -13.48 -7.67 -8.80
N SER A 56 -12.40 -6.90 -8.72
CA SER A 56 -11.21 -7.12 -9.54
C SER A 56 -9.94 -7.21 -8.71
N LEU A 57 -9.02 -8.04 -9.19
CA LEU A 57 -7.70 -8.21 -8.59
C LEU A 57 -6.82 -7.00 -8.93
N PHE A 58 -6.33 -6.32 -7.90
CA PHE A 58 -5.47 -5.17 -8.04
C PHE A 58 -4.03 -5.53 -7.71
N LYS A 59 -3.20 -5.66 -8.75
CA LYS A 59 -1.80 -6.08 -8.67
C LYS A 59 -0.88 -4.99 -9.19
N GLY A 60 0.24 -4.77 -8.51
CA GLY A 60 1.18 -3.73 -8.92
C GLY A 60 2.47 -3.67 -8.09
N LEU A 61 3.20 -2.58 -8.28
CA LEU A 61 4.41 -2.23 -7.52
C LEU A 61 4.16 -0.93 -6.77
N TYR A 62 4.45 -0.96 -5.48
CA TYR A 62 4.46 0.21 -4.61
C TYR A 62 5.87 0.70 -4.42
N PHE A 63 6.07 1.99 -4.72
CA PHE A 63 7.32 2.70 -4.53
C PHE A 63 7.09 3.80 -3.51
N GLN A 64 7.93 3.85 -2.49
CA GLN A 64 7.91 4.93 -1.53
C GLN A 64 9.32 5.39 -1.24
N CYS A 65 9.48 6.68 -1.03
CA CYS A 65 10.69 7.22 -0.49
C CYS A 65 10.34 8.27 0.55
N ILE A 66 11.08 8.20 1.64
CA ILE A 66 10.88 8.99 2.82
C ILE A 66 12.20 9.71 3.04
N ASN A 67 12.22 11.02 2.87
CA ASN A 67 13.23 11.84 3.52
C ASN A 67 12.73 12.04 4.96
N THR A 68 13.47 11.53 5.95
CA THR A 68 12.97 11.41 7.32
C THR A 68 12.61 12.75 7.98
N ASP A 69 13.06 13.86 7.41
CA ASP A 69 12.91 15.19 8.00
C ASP A 69 11.96 16.13 7.22
N LYS A 70 11.77 15.90 5.91
CA LYS A 70 11.16 16.91 5.03
C LYS A 70 9.90 16.45 4.31
N TYR A 71 9.95 15.28 3.67
CA TYR A 71 8.90 14.88 2.74
C TYR A 71 8.87 13.37 2.52
N GLN A 72 7.72 12.93 2.02
CA GLN A 72 7.49 11.57 1.57
C GLN A 72 6.81 11.61 0.21
N TRP A 73 7.29 10.78 -0.72
CA TRP A 73 6.59 10.51 -1.97
C TRP A 73 6.24 9.03 -2.08
N ASN A 74 5.05 8.77 -2.61
CA ASN A 74 4.53 7.43 -2.85
C ASN A 74 4.05 7.38 -4.30
N ALA A 75 4.42 6.33 -5.02
CA ALA A 75 3.97 6.06 -6.36
C ALA A 75 3.50 4.61 -6.44
N PHE A 76 2.34 4.42 -7.07
CA PHE A 76 1.76 3.10 -7.27
C PHE A 76 1.60 2.84 -8.75
N VAL A 77 2.28 1.81 -9.24
CA VAL A 77 2.21 1.39 -10.64
C VAL A 77 1.47 0.08 -10.70
N TYR A 78 0.33 0.06 -11.38
CA TYR A 78 -0.48 -1.12 -11.56
C TYR A 78 -0.89 -1.28 -13.00
N ASN A 79 -1.21 -2.53 -13.35
CA ASN A 79 -1.83 -2.84 -14.61
C ASN A 79 -3.34 -3.02 -14.35
N SER A 80 -4.16 -2.28 -15.09
CA SER A 80 -5.60 -2.51 -15.19
C SER A 80 -5.84 -3.14 -16.55
N GLU A 81 -6.34 -4.38 -16.57
CA GLU A 81 -6.66 -5.07 -17.83
C GLU A 81 -7.92 -4.48 -18.50
N ASP A 82 -8.70 -3.68 -17.76
CA ASP A 82 -9.98 -3.09 -18.19
C ASP A 82 -10.03 -1.55 -18.03
N LEU A 83 -9.56 -0.80 -19.04
CA LEU A 83 -9.96 0.61 -19.27
C LEU A 83 -10.41 0.79 -20.72
#